data_AF-A0A453NKL7-F1
#
_entry.id   AF-A0A453NKL7-F1
#
_cell.length_a   1.000
_cell.length_b   1.000
_cell.length_c   1.000
_cell.angle_alpha   90.00
_cell.angle_beta   90.00
_cell.angle_gamma   90.00
#
_symmetry.space_group_name_H-M   'P 1'
#
loop_
_entity.id
_entity.type
_entity.pdbx_description
1 polymer ?
#
loop_
_entity_poly.entity_id
_entity_poly.type
_entity_poly.pdbx_seq_one_letter_code
_entity_poly.pdbx_strand_id
1 'polypeptide(L)'
;MLNMSSCRFVPQKFEEIFIKHAKTRPDGLTYLEVEDMILANRDPLDPASWEGPQIEWGGIYNVASDNDGFLHKDDARGIYDGSVFVKLEEKRAFSHHSAM
;
A
#
# COMPACT_ATOMS: atom_id res chain seq x y z
N MET A 1 -0.81 -13.89 0.35
CA MET A 1 -1.70 -12.98 1.11
C MET A 1 -3.15 -12.94 0.57
N LEU A 2 -3.69 -14.02 0.01
CA LEU A 2 -5.07 -14.08 -0.52
C LEU A 2 -5.61 -15.52 -0.41
N ASN A 3 -6.88 -15.71 -0.07
CA ASN A 3 -7.58 -17.01 -0.15
C ASN A 3 -8.83 -16.80 -1.02
N MET A 4 -8.91 -17.49 -2.16
CA MET A 4 -9.92 -17.35 -3.22
C MET A 4 -11.31 -17.88 -2.81
N SER A 5 -11.88 -17.38 -1.71
CA SER A 5 -13.27 -17.68 -1.36
C SER A 5 -14.01 -16.53 -0.67
N SER A 6 -13.35 -15.45 -0.28
CA SER A 6 -13.99 -14.14 -0.05
C SER A 6 -12.94 -13.03 0.05
N CYS A 7 -13.00 -12.01 -0.81
CA CYS A 7 -12.18 -10.79 -0.71
C CYS A 7 -12.63 -9.96 0.51
N ARG A 8 -12.27 -10.40 1.71
CA ARG A 8 -12.53 -9.66 2.95
C ARG A 8 -11.22 -9.09 3.47
N PHE A 9 -11.26 -7.81 3.80
CA PHE A 9 -10.21 -7.19 4.60
C PHE A 9 -10.01 -7.99 5.88
N VAL A 10 -8.75 -8.36 6.18
CA VAL A 10 -8.38 -9.06 7.41
C VAL A 10 -7.53 -8.11 8.24
N PRO A 11 -8.11 -7.42 9.24
CA PRO A 11 -7.40 -6.37 10.00
C PRO A 11 -6.08 -6.86 10.59
N GLN A 12 -6.07 -8.07 11.18
CA GLN A 12 -4.85 -8.63 11.76
C GLN A 12 -3.72 -8.79 10.72
N LYS A 13 -4.01 -9.31 9.53
CA LYS A 13 -2.98 -9.50 8.49
C LYS A 13 -2.47 -8.16 7.98
N PHE A 14 -3.34 -7.16 7.89
CA PHE A 14 -2.96 -5.80 7.54
C PHE A 14 -2.04 -5.18 8.60
N GLU A 15 -2.40 -5.29 9.88
CA GLU A 15 -1.57 -4.84 11.00
C GLU A 15 -0.18 -5.49 11.00
N GLU A 16 -0.13 -6.80 10.73
CA GLU A 16 1.12 -7.56 10.67
C GLU A 16 2.08 -7.06 9.58
N ILE A 17 1.60 -6.47 8.49
CA ILE A 17 2.46 -5.87 7.45
C ILE A 17 3.34 -4.80 8.10
N PHE A 18 2.70 -3.83 8.76
CA PHE A 18 3.40 -2.66 9.29
C PHE A 18 4.29 -3.06 10.46
N ILE A 19 3.85 -3.99 11.30
CA ILE A 19 4.69 -4.55 12.37
C ILE A 19 5.97 -5.20 11.82
N LYS A 20 5.89 -5.92 10.69
CA LYS A 20 7.03 -6.67 10.14
C LYS A 20 7.93 -5.84 9.22
N HIS A 21 7.35 -4.92 8.46
CA HIS A 21 8.03 -4.29 7.32
C HIS A 21 8.24 -2.78 7.47
N ALA A 22 7.51 -2.09 8.36
CA ALA A 22 7.66 -0.65 8.58
C ALA A 22 8.86 -0.38 9.52
N LYS A 23 10.07 -0.64 9.03
CA LYS A 23 11.34 -0.61 9.78
C LYS A 23 11.86 0.82 9.94
N THR A 24 11.55 1.68 8.97
CA THR A 24 12.00 3.08 8.93
C THR A 24 11.12 3.97 9.79
N ARG A 25 9.79 3.79 9.71
CA ARG A 25 8.82 4.51 10.52
C ARG A 25 7.64 3.58 10.86
N PRO A 26 7.16 3.53 12.12
CA PRO A 26 6.13 2.55 12.53
C PRO A 26 4.80 2.58 11.77
N ASP A 27 4.43 3.72 11.18
CA ASP A 27 3.17 3.94 10.48
C ASP A 27 3.32 4.14 8.96
N GLY A 28 4.52 3.95 8.40
CA GLY A 28 4.78 4.19 6.98
C GLY A 28 5.73 3.19 6.37
N LEU A 29 5.42 2.77 5.13
CA LEU A 29 6.32 1.94 4.33
C LEU A 29 7.01 2.79 3.27
N THR A 30 8.32 2.65 3.16
CA THR A 30 9.08 3.09 1.98
C THR A 30 8.87 2.13 0.81
N TYR A 31 9.25 2.53 -0.41
CA TYR A 31 9.19 1.65 -1.58
C TYR A 31 9.92 0.32 -1.35
N LEU A 32 11.11 0.36 -0.75
CA LEU A 32 11.90 -0.83 -0.48
C LEU A 32 11.25 -1.75 0.57
N GLU A 33 10.52 -1.19 1.53
CA GLU A 33 9.78 -1.97 2.53
C GLU A 33 8.49 -2.57 1.95
N VAL A 34 7.87 -1.92 0.96
CA VAL A 34 6.80 -2.52 0.16
C VAL A 34 7.33 -3.71 -0.64
N GLU A 35 8.46 -3.55 -1.33
CA GLU A 35 9.09 -4.67 -2.06
C GLU A 35 9.50 -5.82 -1.11
N ASP A 36 10.07 -5.52 0.06
CA ASP A 36 10.38 -6.52 1.10
C ASP A 36 9.12 -7.27 1.55
N MET A 37 8.01 -6.56 1.80
CA MET A 37 6.72 -7.16 2.15
C MET A 37 6.21 -8.09 1.04
N ILE A 38 6.26 -7.67 -0.23
CA ILE A 38 5.83 -8.47 -1.37
C ILE A 38 6.68 -9.75 -1.47
N LEU A 39 8.01 -9.61 -1.41
CA LEU A 39 8.95 -10.71 -1.49
C LEU A 39 8.82 -11.69 -0.32
N ALA A 40 8.51 -11.20 0.88
CA ALA A 40 8.32 -12.05 2.06
C ALA A 40 7.02 -12.87 2.01
N ASN A 41 6.02 -12.42 1.24
CA ASN A 41 4.69 -13.05 1.18
C ASN A 41 4.42 -13.85 -0.12
N ARG A 42 5.38 -13.88 -1.06
CA ARG A 42 5.26 -14.64 -2.32
C ARG A 42 5.49 -16.14 -2.11
N ASP A 43 4.88 -16.96 -2.95
CA ASP A 43 5.20 -18.38 -3.04
C ASP A 43 6.42 -18.57 -3.97
N PRO A 44 7.59 -18.99 -3.48
CA PRO A 44 8.78 -19.14 -4.32
C PRO A 44 8.62 -20.18 -5.44
N LEU A 45 7.63 -21.08 -5.34
CA LEU A 45 7.35 -22.15 -6.31
C LEU A 45 6.26 -21.78 -7.32
N ASP A 46 5.62 -20.61 -7.18
CA ASP A 46 4.59 -20.13 -8.11
C ASP A 46 4.90 -18.72 -8.65
N PRO A 47 5.78 -18.60 -9.65
CA PRO A 47 6.11 -17.33 -10.29
C PRO A 47 4.93 -16.62 -10.94
N ALA A 48 3.91 -17.36 -11.38
CA ALA A 48 2.72 -16.77 -12.01
C ALA A 48 1.88 -15.96 -11.01
N SER A 49 1.95 -16.30 -9.72
CA SER A 49 1.28 -15.54 -8.66
C SER A 49 1.97 -14.22 -8.29
N TRP A 50 3.20 -13.97 -8.78
CA TRP A 50 4.00 -12.85 -8.31
C TRP A 50 3.50 -11.53 -8.89
N GLU A 51 3.13 -11.44 -10.16
CA GLU A 51 2.82 -10.14 -10.78
C GLU A 51 1.66 -9.39 -10.10
N GLY A 52 0.67 -10.10 -9.54
CA GLY A 52 -0.50 -9.49 -8.90
C GLY A 52 -0.13 -8.59 -7.71
N PRO A 53 0.51 -9.12 -6.65
CA PRO A 53 0.97 -8.32 -5.51
C PRO A 53 1.89 -7.15 -5.89
N GLN A 54 2.78 -7.32 -6.88
CA GLN A 54 3.63 -6.24 -7.39
C GLN A 54 2.81 -5.09 -7.96
N ILE A 55 1.85 -5.41 -8.84
CA ILE A 55 1.00 -4.40 -9.48
C ILE A 55 0.13 -3.69 -8.43
N GLU A 56 -0.49 -4.46 -7.53
CA GLU A 56 -1.40 -3.92 -6.52
C GLU A 56 -0.67 -3.00 -5.54
N TRP A 57 0.34 -3.50 -4.84
CA TRP A 57 1.04 -2.73 -3.81
C TRP A 57 1.97 -1.66 -4.37
N GLY A 58 2.60 -1.92 -5.52
CA GLY A 58 3.37 -0.90 -6.24
C GLY A 58 2.48 0.24 -6.74
N GLY A 59 1.28 -0.07 -7.25
CA GLY A 59 0.29 0.93 -7.63
C GLY A 59 -0.19 1.77 -6.44
N ILE A 60 -0.51 1.13 -5.31
CA ILE A 60 -0.90 1.83 -4.08
C ILE A 60 0.22 2.77 -3.62
N TYR A 61 1.46 2.29 -3.58
CA TYR A 61 2.61 3.12 -3.20
C TYR A 61 2.75 4.33 -4.12
N ASN A 62 2.70 4.14 -5.44
CA ASN A 62 2.87 5.22 -6.40
C ASN A 62 1.81 6.31 -6.29
N VAL A 63 0.58 5.94 -5.96
CA VAL A 63 -0.55 6.88 -5.91
C VAL A 63 -0.69 7.53 -4.54
N ALA A 64 -0.51 6.76 -3.45
CA ALA A 64 -0.88 7.19 -2.10
C ALA A 64 0.29 7.62 -1.21
N SER A 65 1.54 7.45 -1.65
CA SER A 65 2.68 7.91 -0.85
C SER A 65 2.71 9.43 -0.69
N ASP A 66 3.25 9.88 0.44
CA ASP A 66 3.54 11.30 0.66
C ASP A 66 4.80 11.77 -0.09
N ASN A 67 5.09 13.06 0.02
CA ASN A 67 6.26 13.67 -0.63
C ASN A 67 7.60 13.22 -0.03
N ASP A 68 7.58 12.60 1.15
CA ASP A 68 8.75 12.07 1.84
C ASP A 68 9.01 10.59 1.46
N GLY A 69 8.15 9.99 0.63
CA GLY A 69 8.28 8.62 0.15
C GLY A 69 7.71 7.57 1.11
N PHE A 70 6.71 7.94 1.92
CA PHE A 70 6.04 7.02 2.82
C PHE A 70 4.60 6.74 2.37
N LEU A 71 4.30 5.45 2.18
CA LEU A 71 2.93 4.95 2.15
C LEU A 71 2.45 4.78 3.60
N HIS A 72 1.61 5.71 4.06
CA HIS A 72 1.06 5.68 5.41
C HIS A 72 0.04 4.55 5.56
N LYS A 73 0.05 3.93 6.74
CA LYS A 73 -0.85 2.85 7.12
C LYS A 73 -2.32 3.19 6.93
N ASP A 74 -2.72 4.40 7.29
CA ASP A 74 -4.11 4.83 7.15
C ASP A 74 -4.49 5.07 5.68
N ASP A 75 -3.55 5.49 4.84
CA ASP A 75 -3.78 5.64 3.40
C ASP A 75 -3.87 4.28 2.70
N ALA A 76 -3.02 3.33 3.08
CA ALA A 76 -3.12 1.93 2.63
C ALA A 76 -4.43 1.27 3.08
N ARG A 77 -4.89 1.55 4.31
CA ARG A 77 -6.19 1.08 4.80
C ARG A 77 -7.35 1.72 4.03
N GLY A 78 -7.21 3.00 3.69
CA GLY A 78 -8.21 3.77 2.98
C GLY A 78 -8.52 3.27 1.57
N ILE A 79 -7.72 2.35 1.01
CA ILE A 79 -8.04 1.64 -0.24
C ILE A 79 -9.28 0.75 -0.06
N TYR A 80 -9.48 0.16 1.12
CA TYR A 80 -10.60 -0.76 1.37
C TYR A 80 -11.95 -0.06 1.56
N ASP A 81 -11.95 1.17 2.09
CA ASP A 81 -13.18 1.95 2.35
C ASP A 81 -13.34 3.17 1.43
N GLY A 82 -12.34 3.47 0.61
CA GLY A 82 -12.34 4.57 -0.36
C GLY A 82 -11.86 5.92 0.20
N SER A 83 -11.55 6.03 1.50
CA SER A 83 -11.17 7.30 2.13
C SER A 83 -9.88 7.91 1.59
N VAL A 84 -8.96 7.09 1.07
CA VAL A 84 -7.71 7.58 0.46
C VAL A 84 -7.96 8.39 -0.81
N PHE A 85 -9.01 8.08 -1.58
CA PHE A 85 -9.31 8.80 -2.81
C PHE A 85 -9.78 10.24 -2.55
N VAL A 86 -10.48 10.47 -1.44
CA VAL A 86 -10.86 11.84 -1.01
C VAL A 86 -9.60 12.68 -0.76
N LYS A 87 -8.63 12.13 -0.02
CA LYS A 87 -7.35 12.80 0.24
C LYS A 87 -6.57 13.08 -1.06
N LEU A 88 -6.60 12.15 -2.01
CA LEU A 88 -5.92 12.31 -3.30
C LEU A 88 -6.56 13.38 -4.18
N GLU A 89 -7.89 13.47 -4.18
CA GLU A 89 -8.62 14.54 -4.86
C GLU A 89 -8.29 15.90 -4.27
N GLU A 90 -8.25 16.02 -2.94
CA GLU A 90 -7.85 17.25 -2.24
C GLU A 90 -6.42 17.67 -2.61
N LYS A 91 -5.46 16.73 -2.57
CA LYS A 91 -4.07 16.96 -2.99
C LYS A 91 -4.01 17.45 -4.44
N ARG A 92 -4.73 16.79 -5.35
CA ARG A 92 -4.78 17.17 -6.77
C ARG A 92 -5.36 18.57 -6.99
N ALA A 93 -6.45 18.91 -6.29
CA ALA A 93 -7.08 20.22 -6.36
C ALA A 93 -6.13 21.32 -5.86
N PHE A 94 -5.43 21.07 -4.75
CA PHE A 94 -4.44 21.98 -4.19
C PHE A 94 -3.24 22.20 -5.14
N SER A 95 -2.70 21.14 -5.76
CA SER A 95 -1.62 21.26 -6.74
C SER A 95 -2.04 22.05 -7.98
N HIS A 96 -3.28 21.86 -8.47
CA HIS A 96 -3.81 22.66 -9.56
C HIS A 96 -3.98 24.14 -9.19
N HIS A 97 -4.41 24.44 -7.96
CA HIS A 97 -4.56 25.83 -7.51
C HIS A 97 -3.21 26.53 -7.30
N SER A 98 -2.19 25.80 -6.84
CA SER A 98 -0.84 26.34 -6.60
C SER A 98 -0.02 26.55 -7.88
N ALA A 99 -0.49 26.02 -9.02
CA ALA A 99 0.17 26.13 -10.32
C ALA A 99 -0.43 27.23 -11.22
N MET A 100 -1.44 27.97 -10.74
CA MET A 100 -2.02 29.16 -11.39
C MET A 100 -1.48 30.44 -10.76
#